data_AF-A0A0A0HMN8-F1
#
_entry.id   AF-A0A0A0HMN8-F1
#
_cell.length_a   1.000
_cell.length_b   1.000
_cell.length_c   1.000
_cell.angle_alpha   90.00
_cell.angle_beta   90.00
_cell.angle_gamma   90.00
#
_symmetry.space_group_name_H-M   'P 1'
#
loop_
_entity.id
_entity.type
_entity.pdbx_description
1 polymer ?
#
loop_
_entity_poly.entity_id
_entity_poly.type
_entity_poly.pdbx_seq_one_letter_code
_entity_poly.pdbx_strand_id
1 'polypeptide(L)'
;MLKGLEHPRVSNSDKAPTYGAARAELMQEGKCASDVRHRQAKYMTKVVEADHGRLKQLIKPVRGFKTMKTAYATSKGFEVMRALRKGQSRSFNLIGDINGEVRMIKRSFGLGPCGLAEAMSMLELRLAS
;
A
#
# COMPACT_ATOMS: atom_id res chain seq x y z
N MET A 1 -1.17 -1.86 5.94
CA MET A 1 -0.17 -1.05 6.66
C MET A 1 0.77 -0.57 5.58
N LEU A 2 0.79 0.74 5.34
CA LEU A 2 1.71 1.35 4.39
C LEU A 2 3.11 0.93 4.82
N LYS A 3 3.87 0.25 3.94
CA LYS A 3 5.33 0.13 4.13
C LYS A 3 5.82 1.53 4.51
N GLY A 4 6.59 1.66 5.58
CA GLY A 4 7.23 2.93 5.92
C GLY A 4 7.82 3.50 4.64
N LEU A 5 7.50 4.76 4.33
CA LEU A 5 7.89 5.42 3.09
C LEU A 5 9.38 5.14 2.84
N GLU A 6 9.67 4.21 1.91
CA GLU A 6 11.02 4.04 1.40
C GLU A 6 11.38 5.41 0.82
N HIS A 7 12.38 6.08 1.39
CA HIS A 7 12.77 7.42 0.97
C HIS A 7 13.35 7.31 -0.45
N PRO A 8 12.60 7.74 -1.49
CA PRO A 8 13.00 7.48 -2.86
C PRO A 8 14.12 8.45 -3.21
N ARG A 9 15.23 7.95 -3.79
CA ARG A 9 16.34 8.81 -4.24
C ARG A 9 15.92 9.78 -5.36
N VAL A 10 14.89 9.42 -6.12
CA VAL A 10 14.37 10.20 -7.25
C VAL A 10 12.84 10.18 -7.25
N SER A 11 12.21 11.36 -7.32
CA SER A 11 10.78 11.51 -7.55
C SER A 11 10.51 12.00 -8.98
N ASN A 12 9.45 11.49 -9.61
CA ASN A 12 9.02 11.95 -10.92
C ASN A 12 7.59 12.50 -10.84
N SER A 13 7.35 13.70 -11.37
CA SER A 13 6.00 14.23 -11.58
C SER A 13 5.80 14.66 -13.03
N ASP A 14 4.56 15.03 -13.37
CA ASP A 14 4.30 15.83 -14.56
C ASP A 14 4.77 17.29 -14.34
N LYS A 15 4.56 18.15 -15.35
CA LYS A 15 5.01 19.55 -15.36
C LYS A 15 3.97 20.53 -14.80
N ALA A 16 2.99 20.07 -14.03
CA ALA A 16 1.99 20.97 -13.46
C ALA A 16 2.65 21.99 -12.51
N PRO A 17 2.22 23.27 -12.57
CA PRO A 17 2.84 24.35 -11.81
C PRO A 17 2.73 24.17 -10.28
N THR A 18 1.76 23.38 -9.83
CA THR A 18 1.48 23.12 -8.41
C THR A 18 2.58 22.30 -7.72
N TYR A 19 3.32 21.45 -8.44
CA TYR A 19 4.32 20.57 -7.83
C TYR A 19 5.53 21.32 -7.26
N GLY A 20 5.87 22.49 -7.81
CA GLY A 20 6.96 23.32 -7.30
C GLY A 20 6.70 23.79 -5.86
N ALA A 21 5.51 24.36 -5.63
CA ALA A 21 5.07 24.82 -4.31
C ALA A 21 4.95 23.66 -3.33
N ALA A 22 4.25 22.58 -3.72
CA ALA A 22 4.08 21.40 -2.88
C ALA A 22 5.41 20.77 -2.46
N ARG A 23 6.42 20.74 -3.35
CA ARG A 23 7.75 20.23 -3.01
C ARG A 23 8.47 21.11 -1.99
N ALA A 24 8.38 22.43 -2.12
CA ALA A 24 8.99 23.36 -1.18
C ALA A 24 8.38 23.22 0.21
N GLU A 25 7.05 23.14 0.30
CA GLU A 25 6.33 22.88 1.57
C GLU A 25 6.77 21.55 2.19
N LEU A 26 6.81 20.46 1.43
CA LEU A 26 7.23 19.15 1.92
C LEU A 26 8.68 19.11 2.42
N MET A 27 9.56 19.94 1.85
CA MET A 27 10.94 20.10 2.32
C MET A 27 11.02 20.90 3.62
N GLN A 28 10.20 21.96 3.75
CA GLN A 28 10.11 22.75 4.99
C GLN A 28 9.54 21.94 6.16
N GLU A 29 8.54 21.09 5.89
CA GLU A 29 7.93 20.20 6.89
C GLU A 29 8.80 18.99 7.27
N GLY A 30 9.97 18.81 6.63
CA GLY A 30 10.84 17.65 6.87
C GLY A 30 10.27 16.31 6.39
N LYS A 31 9.20 16.33 5.58
CA LYS A 31 8.54 15.12 5.03
C LYS A 31 9.21 14.60 3.75
N CYS A 32 10.06 15.40 3.12
CA CYS A 32 10.83 15.04 1.95
C CYS A 32 12.31 15.29 2.22
N ALA A 33 13.15 14.26 2.06
CA ALA A 33 14.59 14.40 2.27
C ALA A 33 15.20 15.36 1.23
N SER A 34 16.18 16.15 1.66
CA SER A 34 16.81 17.19 0.84
C SER A 34 17.61 16.62 -0.35
N ASP A 35 18.03 15.36 -0.27
CA ASP A 35 18.76 14.63 -1.30
C ASP A 35 17.86 14.02 -2.39
N VAL A 36 16.53 14.06 -2.22
CA VAL A 36 15.57 13.55 -3.21
C VAL A 36 15.62 14.40 -4.47
N ARG A 37 16.13 13.81 -5.56
CA ARG A 37 16.15 14.45 -6.88
C ARG A 37 14.77 14.46 -7.48
N HIS A 38 14.36 15.59 -8.06
CA HIS A 38 13.09 15.71 -8.75
C HIS A 38 13.29 15.69 -10.26
N ARG A 39 12.49 14.88 -10.98
CA ARG A 39 12.53 14.71 -12.43
C ARG A 39 11.14 14.93 -13.04
N GLN A 40 11.11 15.38 -14.28
CA GLN A 40 9.89 15.54 -15.08
C GLN A 40 10.02 14.80 -16.43
N ALA A 41 10.05 13.47 -16.39
CA ALA A 41 10.13 12.65 -17.60
C ALA A 41 8.76 12.14 -18.05
N LYS A 42 8.30 12.65 -19.20
CA LYS A 42 7.00 12.30 -19.81
C LYS A 42 6.77 10.80 -19.95
N TYR A 43 7.80 10.03 -20.33
CA TYR A 43 7.64 8.59 -20.52
C TYR A 43 7.48 7.82 -19.20
N MET A 44 7.98 8.35 -18.07
CA MET A 44 7.82 7.72 -16.76
C MET A 44 6.39 7.91 -16.23
N THR A 45 5.72 8.99 -16.62
CA THR A 45 4.31 9.24 -16.28
C THR A 45 3.40 8.15 -16.84
N LYS A 46 3.76 7.53 -17.98
CA LYS A 46 2.97 6.45 -18.60
C LYS A 46 2.72 5.25 -17.68
N VAL A 47 3.66 4.92 -16.80
CA VAL A 47 3.51 3.79 -15.86
C VAL A 47 2.41 4.09 -14.84
N VAL A 48 2.42 5.30 -14.29
CA VAL A 48 1.40 5.78 -13.34
C VAL A 48 0.04 5.89 -14.03
N GLU A 49 0.00 6.42 -15.25
CA GLU A 49 -1.21 6.50 -16.07
C GLU A 49 -1.81 5.12 -16.37
N ALA A 50 -0.97 4.13 -16.69
CA ALA A 50 -1.41 2.75 -16.93
C ALA A 50 -1.99 2.10 -15.66
N ASP A 51 -1.36 2.32 -14.50
CA ASP A 51 -1.89 1.84 -13.21
C ASP A 51 -3.23 2.50 -12.88
N HIS A 52 -3.35 3.82 -13.09
CA HIS A 52 -4.62 4.53 -12.96
C HIS A 52 -5.69 4.00 -13.92
N GLY A 53 -5.32 3.70 -15.17
CA GLY A 53 -6.20 3.11 -16.16
C GLY A 53 -6.78 1.78 -15.69
N ARG A 54 -5.93 0.88 -15.20
CA ARG A 54 -6.34 -0.41 -14.63
C ARG A 54 -7.29 -0.25 -13.44
N LEU A 55 -6.97 0.67 -12.53
CA LEU A 55 -7.84 0.94 -11.38
C LEU A 55 -9.20 1.51 -11.82
N LYS A 56 -9.23 2.46 -12.75
CA LYS A 56 -10.46 3.03 -13.31
C LYS A 56 -11.31 1.97 -14.03
N GLN A 57 -10.69 1.03 -14.74
CA GLN A 57 -11.41 -0.08 -15.40
C GLN A 57 -12.16 -0.96 -14.39
N LEU A 58 -11.61 -1.18 -13.20
CA LEU A 58 -12.25 -1.97 -12.16
C LEU A 58 -13.37 -1.20 -11.44
N ILE A 59 -13.24 0.13 -11.33
CA ILE A 59 -14.19 1.00 -10.61
C ILE A 59 -15.37 1.43 -11.50
N LYS A 60 -15.15 1.64 -12.79
CA LYS A 60 -16.18 2.14 -13.72
C LYS A 60 -17.46 1.27 -13.75
N PRO A 61 -17.39 -0.07 -13.81
CA PRO A 61 -18.58 -0.93 -13.83
C PRO A 61 -19.44 -0.80 -12.57
N VAL A 62 -18.84 -0.48 -11.42
CA VAL A 62 -19.52 -0.36 -10.13
C VAL A 62 -20.03 1.06 -9.84
N ARG A 63 -20.03 1.95 -10.85
CA ARG A 63 -20.44 3.38 -10.75
C ARG A 63 -19.64 4.20 -9.73
N GLY A 64 -18.39 3.84 -9.48
CA GLY A 64 -17.56 4.56 -8.50
C GLY A 64 -17.85 4.19 -7.04
N PHE A 65 -17.27 4.95 -6.12
CA PHE A 65 -17.46 4.77 -4.69
C PHE A 65 -18.54 5.71 -4.17
N LYS A 66 -19.56 5.18 -3.49
CA LYS A 66 -20.64 5.99 -2.91
C LYS A 66 -20.20 6.77 -1.67
N THR A 67 -19.16 6.30 -0.97
CA THR A 67 -18.62 6.95 0.23
C THR A 67 -17.09 6.81 0.30
N MET A 68 -16.43 7.71 1.03
CA MET A 68 -15.00 7.61 1.31
C MET A 68 -14.64 6.31 2.03
N LYS A 69 -15.49 5.84 2.98
CA LYS A 69 -15.28 4.57 3.67
C LYS A 69 -15.17 3.40 2.68
N THR A 70 -16.08 3.34 1.70
CA THR A 70 -16.06 2.31 0.65
C THR A 70 -14.85 2.45 -0.29
N ALA A 71 -14.43 3.69 -0.58
CA ALA A 71 -13.25 3.95 -1.41
C ALA A 71 -11.96 3.44 -0.72
N TYR A 72 -11.80 3.74 0.58
CA TYR A 72 -10.66 3.29 1.36
C TYR A 72 -10.63 1.78 1.51
N ALA A 73 -11.75 1.15 1.86
CA ALA A 73 -11.83 -0.30 2.00
C ALA A 73 -11.50 -1.01 0.68
N THR A 74 -12.00 -0.50 -0.45
CA THR A 74 -11.74 -1.10 -1.77
C THR A 74 -10.29 -0.90 -2.21
N SER A 75 -9.73 0.30 -2.01
CA SER A 75 -8.32 0.58 -2.34
C SER A 75 -7.38 -0.32 -1.53
N LYS A 76 -7.67 -0.49 -0.23
CA LYS A 76 -6.94 -1.41 0.65
C LYS A 76 -7.07 -2.87 0.19
N GLY A 77 -8.28 -3.28 -0.22
CA GLY A 77 -8.52 -4.61 -0.78
C GLY A 77 -7.68 -4.88 -2.03
N PHE A 78 -7.60 -3.91 -2.96
CA PHE A 78 -6.75 -4.03 -4.15
C PHE A 78 -5.27 -4.19 -3.81
N GLU A 79 -4.77 -3.44 -2.83
CA GLU A 79 -3.39 -3.53 -2.37
C GLU A 79 -3.09 -4.93 -1.79
N VAL A 80 -3.97 -5.42 -0.90
CA VAL A 80 -3.87 -6.76 -0.29
C VAL A 80 -3.88 -7.86 -1.36
N MET A 81 -4.82 -7.79 -2.30
CA MET A 81 -4.93 -8.76 -3.40
C MET A 81 -3.74 -8.70 -4.36
N ARG A 82 -3.14 -7.52 -4.54
CA ARG A 82 -1.91 -7.37 -5.35
C ARG A 82 -0.69 -7.95 -4.63
N ALA A 83 -0.58 -7.77 -3.31
CA ALA A 83 0.50 -8.35 -2.51
C ALA A 83 0.43 -9.88 -2.51
N LEU A 84 -0.77 -10.46 -2.36
CA LEU A 84 -1.03 -11.90 -2.48
C LEU A 84 -0.60 -12.43 -3.85
N ARG A 85 -1.12 -11.84 -4.95
CA ARG A 85 -0.77 -12.25 -6.33
C ARG A 85 0.72 -12.16 -6.65
N LYS A 86 1.45 -11.24 -6.03
CA LYS A 86 2.91 -11.08 -6.22
C LYS A 86 3.75 -11.99 -5.31
N GLY A 87 3.14 -12.83 -4.47
CA GLY A 87 3.86 -13.65 -3.50
C GLY A 87 4.52 -12.83 -2.38
N GLN A 88 4.15 -11.55 -2.23
CA GLN A 88 4.63 -10.67 -1.17
C GLN A 88 3.96 -10.98 0.18
N SER A 89 3.06 -11.95 0.21
CA SER A 89 2.39 -12.46 1.41
C SER A 89 3.35 -13.16 2.38
N ARG A 90 4.48 -13.70 1.90
CA ARG A 90 5.49 -14.34 2.76
C ARG A 90 6.05 -13.42 3.84
N SER A 91 6.09 -12.11 3.60
CA SER A 91 6.50 -11.11 4.59
C SER A 91 5.49 -10.91 5.73
N PHE A 92 4.27 -11.45 5.57
CA PHE A 92 3.14 -11.22 6.46
C PHE A 92 2.54 -12.53 7.01
N ASN A 93 2.89 -13.68 6.42
CA ASN A 93 2.53 -15.02 6.85
C ASN A 93 3.55 -15.53 7.88
N LEU A 94 3.19 -15.48 9.16
CA LEU A 94 3.94 -16.11 10.25
C LEU A 94 4.04 -17.62 10.09
N ILE A 95 3.01 -18.23 9.49
CA ILE A 95 2.95 -19.64 9.11
C ILE A 95 2.65 -19.69 7.61
N GLY A 96 3.44 -20.45 6.85
CA GLY A 96 3.22 -20.69 5.42
C GLY A 96 2.07 -21.66 5.12
N ASP A 97 1.02 -21.68 5.94
CA ASP A 97 -0.16 -22.52 5.77
C ASP A 97 -1.21 -21.86 4.87
N ILE A 98 -2.15 -22.66 4.35
CA ILE A 98 -3.27 -22.19 3.51
C ILE A 98 -4.10 -21.12 4.26
N ASN A 99 -4.17 -21.21 5.59
CA ASN A 99 -4.90 -20.26 6.43
C ASN A 99 -4.17 -18.94 6.66
N GLY A 100 -2.87 -18.83 6.34
CA GLY A 100 -2.06 -17.62 6.53
C GLY A 100 -2.60 -16.44 5.72
N GLU A 101 -2.99 -16.66 4.47
CA GLU A 101 -3.55 -15.61 3.61
C GLU A 101 -4.87 -15.06 4.17
N VAL A 102 -5.72 -15.92 4.73
CA VAL A 102 -6.98 -15.52 5.38
C VAL A 102 -6.72 -14.65 6.60
N ARG A 103 -5.75 -15.04 7.45
CA ARG A 103 -5.37 -14.25 8.63
C ARG A 103 -4.77 -12.90 8.22
N MET A 104 -3.97 -12.87 7.16
CA MET A 104 -3.42 -11.63 6.59
C MET A 104 -4.53 -10.67 6.12
N ILE A 105 -5.53 -11.19 5.39
CA ILE A 105 -6.68 -10.40 4.94
C ILE A 105 -7.45 -9.87 6.15
N LYS A 106 -7.84 -10.72 7.10
CA LYS A 106 -8.57 -10.30 8.32
C LYS A 106 -7.83 -9.20 9.08
N ARG A 107 -6.52 -9.36 9.28
CA ARG A 107 -5.68 -8.35 9.95
C ARG A 107 -5.63 -7.04 9.17
N SER A 108 -5.53 -7.11 7.84
CA SER A 108 -5.53 -5.91 7.01
C SER A 108 -6.80 -5.08 7.18
N PHE A 109 -7.95 -5.70 7.50
CA PHE A 109 -9.21 -5.00 7.76
C PHE A 109 -9.55 -4.84 9.25
N GLY A 110 -8.68 -5.27 10.18
CA GLY A 110 -8.96 -5.21 11.62
C GLY A 110 -10.04 -6.19 12.10
N LEU A 111 -10.30 -7.25 11.32
CA LEU A 111 -11.31 -8.27 11.60
C LEU A 111 -10.74 -9.53 12.29
N GLY A 112 -9.45 -9.53 12.61
CA GLY A 112 -8.75 -10.66 13.21
C GLY A 112 -7.59 -10.19 14.10
N PRO A 113 -6.97 -11.12 14.85
CA PRO A 113 -5.91 -10.80 15.79
C PRO A 113 -4.73 -10.11 15.09
N CYS A 114 -4.08 -9.19 15.79
CA CYS A 114 -2.86 -8.57 15.33
C CYS A 114 -1.72 -9.61 15.29
N GLY A 115 -0.66 -9.34 14.53
CA GLY A 115 0.43 -10.31 14.36
C GLY A 115 1.14 -10.70 15.66
N LEU A 116 1.18 -9.79 16.63
CA LEU A 116 1.72 -10.05 17.96
C LEU A 116 0.83 -11.01 18.75
N ALA A 117 -0.49 -10.76 18.80
CA ALA A 117 -1.42 -11.65 19.48
C ALA A 117 -1.40 -13.06 18.88
N GLU A 118 -1.31 -13.16 17.55
CA GLU A 118 -1.22 -14.45 16.87
C GLU A 118 0.09 -15.18 17.19
N ALA A 119 1.23 -14.47 17.17
CA ALA A 119 2.52 -15.03 17.53
C ALA A 119 2.59 -15.47 19.00
N MET A 120 1.97 -14.70 19.90
CA MET A 120 1.87 -15.05 21.33
C MET A 120 1.05 -16.33 21.53
N SER A 121 -0.14 -16.41 20.93
CA SER A 121 -0.97 -17.63 21.01
C SER A 121 -0.27 -18.85 20.44
N MET A 122 0.56 -18.68 19.40
CA MET A 122 1.36 -19.78 18.85
C MET A 122 2.50 -20.22 19.78
N LEU A 123 3.17 -19.28 20.46
CA LEU A 123 4.20 -19.59 21.45
C LEU A 123 3.61 -20.31 22.65
N GLU A 124 2.45 -19.87 23.13
CA GLU A 124 1.72 -20.54 24.21
C GLU A 124 1.36 -21.98 23.85
N LEU A 125 0.86 -22.21 22.63
CA LEU A 125 0.49 -23.54 22.14
C LEU A 125 1.71 -24.48 21.98
N ARG A 126 2.89 -23.91 21.70
CA ARG A 126 4.16 -24.64 21.58
C ARG A 126 4.86 -24.89 22.92
N LEU A 127 4.59 -24.06 23.92
CA LEU A 127 5.07 -24.26 25.30
C LEU A 127 4.16 -25.21 26.09
N ALA A 128 2.90 -25.38 25.65
CA ALA A 128 1.94 -26.32 26.22
C ALA A 128 2.05 -27.75 25.66
N SER A 129 2.98 -28.00 24.74
CA SER A 129 3.27 -29.30 24.10
C SER A 129 4.64 -29.83 24.50
#